data_AF-A0A9D7E635-F1
#
_entry.id   AF-A0A9D7E635-F1
#
_cell.length_a   1.000
_cell.length_b   1.000
_cell.length_c   1.000
_cell.angle_alpha   90.00
_cell.angle_beta   90.00
_cell.angle_gamma   90.00
#
_symmetry.space_group_name_H-M   'P 1'
#
loop_
_entity.id
_entity.type
_entity.pdbx_description
1 polymer ?
#
loop_
_entity_poly.entity_id
_entity_poly.type
_entity_poly.pdbx_seq_one_letter_code
_entity_poly.pdbx_strand_id
1 'polypeptide(L)'
;MSRRLMKLCLSTAGATVISTSAMLAVAQDSLSRGSKDWAPTVVSRSGIGTANAVAEGRVARREIEGWCANWSPDDKGCVTRELSNPDARKSYRASADCLAGRITPIDGNTYAFAGVWDNSDIGGGRTRWRDASGKIVGRDNASGGLGISQQWEVLCPGPLKFGRASSGPPASKAAQPVVAARFAVGEAVEARYGRDWVRGRVASIRQSRNAQGPEVVYEVLLENGRRGMLPARMIRKAGG
;
A
#
# COMPACT_ATOMS: atom_id res chain seq x y z
N MET A 1 -1.29 41.15 78.15
CA MET A 1 -1.50 39.73 77.82
C MET A 1 -1.30 39.54 76.32
N SER A 2 -0.62 38.58 75.72
CA SER A 2 0.42 37.61 76.11
C SER A 2 0.82 36.95 74.78
N ARG A 3 2.09 37.12 74.36
CA ARG A 3 2.95 36.25 73.52
C ARG A 3 2.29 35.39 72.42
N ARG A 4 2.83 35.48 71.19
CA ARG A 4 3.65 34.39 70.58
C ARG A 4 4.32 34.83 69.27
N LEU A 5 5.65 34.93 69.33
CA LEU A 5 6.56 34.63 68.23
C LEU A 5 6.54 33.11 67.98
N MET A 6 6.56 32.68 66.71
CA MET A 6 7.11 31.37 66.29
C MET A 6 7.50 31.48 64.81
N LYS A 7 8.77 31.78 64.49
CA LYS A 7 9.90 30.87 64.21
C LYS A 7 9.66 29.88 63.06
N LEU A 8 10.51 30.07 62.03
CA LEU A 8 10.85 29.24 60.88
C LEU A 8 10.57 27.74 61.00
N CYS A 9 10.12 27.14 59.90
CA CYS A 9 10.69 25.90 59.39
C CYS A 9 10.83 26.00 57.87
N LEU A 10 12.08 26.12 57.42
CA LEU A 10 12.51 25.93 56.05
C LEU A 10 12.52 24.41 55.81
N SER A 11 11.64 23.91 54.95
CA SER A 11 11.65 22.51 54.53
C SER A 11 12.07 22.44 53.07
N THR A 12 13.35 22.15 52.86
CA THR A 12 13.92 21.73 51.58
C THR A 12 13.36 20.35 51.22
N ALA A 13 12.33 20.29 50.39
CA ALA A 13 11.91 19.05 49.75
C ALA A 13 12.73 18.85 48.47
N GLY A 14 13.55 17.80 48.46
CA GLY A 14 14.38 17.41 47.32
C GLY A 14 13.53 17.11 46.09
N ALA A 15 13.84 17.79 44.99
CA ALA A 15 13.26 17.52 43.69
C ALA A 15 13.73 16.15 43.20
N THR A 16 12.91 15.12 43.41
CA THR A 16 13.08 13.83 42.74
C THR A 16 12.76 14.04 41.26
N VAL A 17 13.80 14.14 40.42
CA VAL A 17 13.64 14.14 38.97
C VAL A 17 13.17 12.75 38.56
N ILE A 18 11.85 12.58 38.49
CA ILE A 18 11.25 11.43 37.81
C ILE A 18 11.62 11.61 36.34
N SER A 19 12.66 10.90 35.92
CA SER A 19 12.96 10.71 34.50
C SER A 19 11.81 9.91 33.90
N THR A 20 10.78 10.62 33.46
CA THR A 20 9.76 10.09 32.59
C THR A 20 10.47 9.79 31.28
N SER A 21 10.87 8.54 31.09
CA SER A 21 11.17 8.02 29.76
C SER A 21 9.90 8.16 28.95
N ALA A 22 9.77 9.26 28.22
CA ALA A 22 8.82 9.39 27.14
C ALA A 22 9.18 8.27 26.16
N MET A 23 8.48 7.14 26.26
CA MET A 23 8.36 6.25 25.12
C MET A 23 7.70 7.11 24.06
N LEU A 24 8.51 7.64 23.14
CA LEU A 24 8.03 8.12 21.86
C LEU A 24 7.17 6.98 21.31
N ALA A 25 5.86 7.17 21.34
CA ALA A 25 4.96 6.38 20.51
C ALA A 25 5.49 6.61 19.10
N VAL A 26 6.26 5.65 18.59
CA VAL A 26 6.62 5.61 17.19
C VAL A 26 5.28 5.62 16.49
N ALA A 27 4.92 6.76 15.89
CA ALA A 27 3.80 6.86 14.98
C ALA A 27 4.01 5.71 14.00
N GLN A 28 3.19 4.67 14.16
CA GLN A 28 3.34 3.46 13.39
C GLN A 28 2.93 3.85 11.98
N ASP A 29 3.90 4.09 11.09
CA ASP A 29 3.55 4.38 9.71
C ASP A 29 2.70 3.23 9.18
N SER A 30 1.60 3.60 8.54
CA SER A 30 0.62 2.67 8.01
C SER A 30 0.64 2.71 6.49
N LEU A 31 0.30 1.60 5.85
CA LEU A 31 0.10 1.55 4.41
C LEU A 31 -1.38 1.74 4.13
N SER A 32 -1.82 2.96 3.83
CA SER A 32 -3.24 3.25 3.61
C SER A 32 -3.78 2.48 2.41
N ARG A 33 -4.85 1.71 2.65
CA ARG A 33 -5.62 1.03 1.59
C ARG A 33 -6.65 1.94 0.93
N GLY A 34 -7.02 3.01 1.64
CA GLY A 34 -8.15 3.88 1.35
C GLY A 34 -8.61 4.54 2.65
N SER A 35 -9.55 5.47 2.56
CA SER A 35 -10.04 6.21 3.74
C SER A 35 -11.09 5.47 4.56
N LYS A 36 -11.69 4.40 4.02
CA LYS A 36 -12.70 3.57 4.68
C LYS A 36 -12.21 2.17 5.03
N ASP A 37 -10.94 1.88 4.79
CA ASP A 37 -10.32 0.60 5.10
C ASP A 37 -9.42 0.73 6.32
N TRP A 38 -9.31 -0.33 7.11
CA TRP A 38 -8.21 -0.44 8.06
C TRP A 38 -6.87 -0.44 7.31
N ALA A 39 -5.83 0.10 7.92
CA ALA A 39 -4.51 0.22 7.30
C ALA A 39 -3.52 -0.75 7.95
N PRO A 40 -2.82 -1.60 7.17
CA PRO A 40 -1.71 -2.38 7.67
C PRO A 40 -0.65 -1.49 8.33
N THR A 41 -0.23 -1.83 9.54
CA THR A 41 0.92 -1.21 10.19
C THR A 41 2.21 -1.70 9.53
N VAL A 42 3.13 -0.80 9.20
CA VAL A 42 4.45 -1.16 8.69
C VAL A 42 5.26 -1.92 9.74
N VAL A 43 5.68 -3.13 9.39
CA VAL A 43 6.49 -4.02 10.24
C VAL A 43 7.93 -4.14 9.77
N SER A 44 8.23 -3.81 8.51
CA SER A 44 9.59 -3.80 7.98
C SER A 44 9.76 -2.73 6.90
N ARG A 45 10.98 -2.23 6.74
CA ARG A 45 11.37 -1.26 5.70
C ARG A 45 12.76 -1.56 5.18
N SER A 46 12.99 -1.29 3.91
CA SER A 46 14.32 -1.35 3.30
C SER A 46 14.44 -0.38 2.15
N GLY A 47 15.63 0.19 1.94
CA GLY A 47 15.92 1.03 0.76
C GLY A 47 15.09 2.33 0.68
N ILE A 48 14.54 2.80 1.80
CA ILE A 48 13.71 4.01 1.87
C ILE A 48 14.45 5.20 1.23
N GLY A 49 13.74 5.97 0.39
CA GLY A 49 14.30 7.10 -0.36
C GLY A 49 15.18 6.73 -1.57
N THR A 50 15.30 5.44 -1.92
CA THR A 50 16.11 4.97 -3.05
C THR A 50 15.27 4.41 -4.20
N ALA A 51 15.92 3.95 -5.26
CA ALA A 51 15.25 3.26 -6.37
C ALA A 51 14.64 1.89 -6.00
N ASN A 52 14.94 1.37 -4.80
CA ASN A 52 14.49 0.06 -4.33
C ASN A 52 13.79 0.15 -2.97
N ALA A 53 13.04 1.23 -2.73
CA ALA A 53 12.31 1.42 -1.48
C ALA A 53 11.20 0.38 -1.33
N VAL A 54 11.09 -0.18 -0.13
CA VAL A 54 10.10 -1.21 0.21
C VAL A 54 9.64 -0.99 1.65
N ALA A 55 8.35 -1.16 1.87
CA ALA A 55 7.74 -1.28 3.18
C ALA A 55 6.79 -2.49 3.18
N GLU A 56 6.85 -3.30 4.22
CA GLU A 56 5.90 -4.38 4.44
C GLU A 56 5.05 -4.07 5.66
N GLY A 57 3.75 -4.35 5.56
CA GLY A 57 2.79 -4.10 6.62
C GLY A 57 1.96 -5.32 6.96
N ARG A 58 1.49 -5.36 8.20
CA ARG A 58 0.54 -6.37 8.69
C ARG A 58 -0.55 -5.68 9.47
N VAL A 59 -1.74 -6.26 9.43
CA VAL A 59 -2.87 -5.76 10.19
C VAL A 59 -2.71 -6.21 11.63
N ALA A 60 -2.61 -5.26 12.55
CA ALA A 60 -2.68 -5.56 13.97
C ALA A 60 -4.13 -5.49 14.44
N ARG A 61 -4.49 -6.30 15.45
CA ARG A 61 -5.83 -6.28 16.05
C ARG A 61 -6.25 -4.86 16.47
N ARG A 62 -5.36 -4.09 17.06
CA ARG A 62 -5.60 -2.69 17.46
C ARG A 62 -6.06 -1.78 16.31
N GLU A 63 -5.59 -2.03 15.08
CA GLU A 63 -5.97 -1.23 13.90
C GLU A 63 -7.42 -1.54 13.51
N ILE A 64 -7.81 -2.81 13.59
CA ILE A 64 -9.19 -3.25 13.37
C ILE A 64 -10.09 -2.74 14.50
N GLU A 65 -9.64 -2.77 15.75
CA GLU A 65 -10.38 -2.21 16.89
C GLU A 65 -10.64 -0.70 16.69
N GLY A 66 -9.60 0.07 16.35
CA GLY A 66 -9.74 1.50 16.06
C GLY A 66 -10.65 1.77 14.85
N TRP A 67 -10.53 0.98 13.78
CA TRP A 67 -11.41 1.09 12.62
C TRP A 67 -12.87 0.78 12.97
N CYS A 68 -13.12 -0.31 13.69
CA CYS A 68 -14.46 -0.69 14.13
C CYS A 68 -15.09 0.37 15.05
N ALA A 69 -14.33 0.93 15.99
CA ALA A 69 -14.81 2.00 16.85
C ALA A 69 -15.23 3.26 16.07
N ASN A 70 -14.56 3.54 14.94
CA ASN A 70 -14.84 4.72 14.12
C ASN A 70 -15.96 4.50 13.09
N TRP A 71 -16.04 3.30 12.50
CA TRP A 71 -16.89 3.03 11.33
C TRP A 71 -18.05 2.07 11.60
N SER A 72 -18.03 1.35 12.71
CA SER A 72 -19.09 0.40 13.09
C SER A 72 -19.23 0.29 14.62
N PRO A 73 -19.41 1.43 15.33
CA PRO A 73 -19.35 1.49 16.80
C PRO A 73 -20.38 0.59 17.51
N ASP A 74 -21.54 0.37 16.90
CA ASP A 74 -22.62 -0.44 17.48
C ASP A 74 -22.51 -1.94 17.14
N ASP A 75 -21.58 -2.32 16.26
CA ASP A 75 -21.40 -3.71 15.84
C ASP A 75 -20.40 -4.44 16.75
N LYS A 76 -20.95 -5.12 17.76
CA LYS A 76 -20.19 -5.96 18.70
C LYS A 76 -19.42 -7.11 18.02
N GLY A 77 -19.78 -7.50 16.81
CA GLY A 77 -19.11 -8.55 16.03
C GLY A 77 -18.03 -8.05 15.08
N CYS A 78 -17.87 -6.73 14.94
CA CYS A 78 -17.01 -6.11 13.92
C CYS A 78 -15.57 -6.62 13.98
N VAL A 79 -14.93 -6.55 15.16
CA VAL A 79 -13.53 -6.94 15.33
C VAL A 79 -13.31 -8.42 14.99
N THR A 80 -14.21 -9.29 15.45
CA THR A 80 -14.14 -10.74 15.18
C THR A 80 -14.32 -11.05 13.70
N ARG A 81 -15.28 -10.39 13.02
CA ARG A 81 -15.52 -10.55 11.59
C ARG A 81 -14.30 -10.10 10.77
N GLU A 82 -13.78 -8.91 11.05
CA GLU A 82 -12.64 -8.36 10.31
C GLU A 82 -11.35 -9.15 10.56
N LEU A 83 -11.09 -9.61 11.78
CA LEU A 83 -9.94 -10.50 12.05
C LEU A 83 -10.06 -11.89 11.40
N SER A 84 -11.29 -12.32 11.13
CA SER A 84 -11.57 -13.57 10.42
C SER A 84 -11.46 -13.40 8.90
N ASN A 85 -11.46 -12.16 8.40
CA ASN A 85 -11.26 -11.87 6.99
C ASN A 85 -9.84 -12.33 6.55
N PRO A 86 -9.72 -13.15 5.50
CA PRO A 86 -8.42 -13.53 4.95
C PRO A 86 -7.52 -12.34 4.62
N ASP A 87 -8.09 -11.20 4.24
CA ASP A 87 -7.33 -9.97 3.98
C ASP A 87 -6.59 -9.47 5.22
N ALA A 88 -7.15 -9.62 6.43
CA ALA A 88 -6.50 -9.20 7.66
C ALA A 88 -5.25 -10.04 8.00
N ARG A 89 -5.14 -11.24 7.43
CA ARG A 89 -4.01 -12.17 7.65
C ARG A 89 -2.89 -12.03 6.62
N LYS A 90 -3.11 -11.25 5.57
CA LYS A 90 -2.10 -11.05 4.51
C LYS A 90 -0.95 -10.18 5.01
N SER A 91 0.24 -10.45 4.47
CA SER A 91 1.33 -9.48 4.52
C SER A 91 1.20 -8.56 3.30
N TYR A 92 1.17 -7.27 3.56
CA TYR A 92 1.05 -6.23 2.57
C TYR A 92 2.43 -5.70 2.22
N ARG A 93 2.66 -5.37 0.95
CA ARG A 93 3.95 -4.85 0.50
C ARG A 93 3.73 -3.69 -0.44
N ALA A 94 4.33 -2.56 -0.09
CA ALA A 94 4.46 -1.40 -0.96
C ALA A 94 5.93 -1.26 -1.37
N SER A 95 6.16 -0.77 -2.59
CA SER A 95 7.51 -0.49 -3.07
C SER A 95 7.54 0.72 -3.98
N ALA A 96 8.68 1.39 -4.06
CA ALA A 96 8.85 2.56 -4.91
C ALA A 96 10.26 2.64 -5.48
N ASP A 97 10.33 3.24 -6.66
CA ASP A 97 11.54 3.84 -7.19
C ASP A 97 11.45 5.35 -6.95
N CYS A 98 12.06 5.80 -5.84
CA CYS A 98 12.00 7.20 -5.43
C CYS A 98 12.70 8.14 -6.41
N LEU A 99 13.65 7.64 -7.19
CA LEU A 99 14.44 8.43 -8.13
C LEU A 99 13.72 8.57 -9.48
N ALA A 100 12.99 7.52 -9.89
CA ALA A 100 12.22 7.50 -11.13
C ALA A 100 10.76 7.98 -10.97
N GLY A 101 10.31 8.23 -9.74
CA GLY A 101 8.93 8.64 -9.49
C GLY A 101 7.91 7.56 -9.81
N ARG A 102 8.19 6.32 -9.39
CA ARG A 102 7.27 5.19 -9.58
C ARG A 102 6.96 4.53 -8.25
N ILE A 103 5.70 4.16 -8.05
CA ILE A 103 5.24 3.46 -6.85
C ILE A 103 4.38 2.27 -7.24
N THR A 104 4.57 1.18 -6.52
CA THR A 104 3.65 0.04 -6.48
C THR A 104 3.14 -0.07 -5.04
N PRO A 105 1.97 0.53 -4.73
CA PRO A 105 1.37 0.44 -3.41
C PRO A 105 0.82 -0.96 -3.15
N ILE A 106 0.22 -1.14 -2.00
CA ILE A 106 -0.36 -2.42 -1.56
C ILE A 106 -1.51 -2.95 -2.42
N ASP A 107 -2.05 -2.15 -3.34
CA ASP A 107 -3.01 -2.60 -4.37
C ASP A 107 -2.34 -3.40 -5.51
N GLY A 108 -1.01 -3.38 -5.57
CA GLY A 108 -0.19 -4.09 -6.55
C GLY A 108 -0.13 -3.46 -7.94
N ASN A 109 -0.74 -2.28 -8.15
CA ASN A 109 -0.65 -1.56 -9.42
C ASN A 109 0.54 -0.62 -9.43
N THR A 110 1.15 -0.37 -10.59
CA THR A 110 2.24 0.61 -10.69
C THR A 110 1.72 1.96 -11.17
N TYR A 111 2.11 3.00 -10.47
CA TYR A 111 1.76 4.38 -10.75
C TYR A 111 3.00 5.23 -11.01
N ALA A 112 2.85 6.21 -11.88
CA ALA A 112 3.89 7.19 -12.20
C ALA A 112 3.55 8.55 -11.60
N PHE A 113 4.56 9.22 -11.06
CA PHE A 113 4.44 10.57 -10.52
C PHE A 113 3.96 11.54 -11.61
N ALA A 114 2.98 12.36 -11.27
CA ALA A 114 2.29 13.25 -12.19
C ALA A 114 2.19 14.69 -11.67
N GLY A 115 3.07 15.08 -10.74
CA GLY A 115 3.06 16.39 -10.08
C GLY A 115 2.49 16.33 -8.67
N VAL A 116 2.12 17.49 -8.14
CA VAL A 116 1.45 17.62 -6.84
C VAL A 116 0.05 18.18 -7.06
N TRP A 117 -0.87 17.84 -6.15
CA TRP A 117 -2.18 18.49 -6.10
C TRP A 117 -2.04 19.94 -5.65
N ASP A 118 -2.82 20.82 -6.26
CA ASP A 118 -2.96 22.19 -5.79
C ASP A 118 -3.70 22.24 -4.44
N ASN A 119 -3.65 23.38 -3.77
CA ASN A 119 -4.28 23.59 -2.46
C ASN A 119 -5.79 23.86 -2.55
N SER A 120 -6.45 23.48 -3.65
CA SER A 120 -7.87 23.79 -3.87
C SER A 120 -8.82 22.88 -3.08
N ASP A 121 -8.33 21.80 -2.47
CA ASP A 121 -9.15 20.72 -1.89
C ASP A 121 -8.30 19.78 -1.02
N ILE A 122 -8.91 18.69 -0.55
CA ILE A 122 -8.29 17.63 0.23
C ILE A 122 -7.05 17.05 -0.45
N GLY A 123 -5.95 16.99 0.31
CA GLY A 123 -4.67 16.47 -0.17
C GLY A 123 -3.85 17.43 -1.03
N GLY A 124 -4.15 18.74 -0.98
CA GLY A 124 -3.27 19.76 -1.53
C GLY A 124 -1.82 19.64 -1.04
N GLY A 125 -0.87 19.88 -1.93
CA GLY A 125 0.57 19.69 -1.69
C GLY A 125 1.04 18.23 -1.74
N ARG A 126 0.14 17.24 -1.75
CA ARG A 126 0.52 15.83 -1.85
C ARG A 126 0.77 15.42 -3.30
N THR A 127 1.50 14.32 -3.46
CA THR A 127 1.84 13.75 -4.78
C THR A 127 0.59 13.33 -5.55
N ARG A 128 0.62 13.52 -6.87
CA ARG A 128 -0.40 13.12 -7.83
C ARG A 128 0.14 11.99 -8.70
N TRP A 129 -0.74 11.07 -9.10
CA TRP A 129 -0.34 9.81 -9.72
C TRP A 129 -1.10 9.54 -11.02
N ARG A 130 -0.41 8.96 -12.00
CA ARG A 130 -1.02 8.35 -13.20
C ARG A 130 -0.98 6.84 -13.09
N ASP A 131 -2.07 6.20 -13.50
CA ASP A 131 -2.12 4.75 -13.68
C ASP A 131 -1.41 4.31 -14.97
N ALA A 132 -1.41 3.00 -15.23
CA ALA A 132 -0.79 2.40 -16.42
C ALA A 132 -1.43 2.85 -17.75
N SER A 133 -2.68 3.32 -17.73
CA SER A 133 -3.35 3.90 -18.91
C SER A 133 -2.98 5.36 -19.14
N GLY A 134 -2.22 5.97 -18.22
CA GLY A 134 -1.87 7.39 -18.24
C GLY A 134 -2.96 8.29 -17.66
N LYS A 135 -4.04 7.72 -17.11
CA LYS A 135 -5.11 8.49 -16.47
C LYS A 135 -4.67 8.92 -15.07
N ILE A 136 -5.01 10.15 -14.69
CA ILE A 136 -4.81 10.66 -13.33
C ILE A 136 -5.74 9.91 -12.37
N VAL A 137 -5.16 9.35 -11.32
CA VAL A 137 -5.90 8.76 -10.20
C VAL A 137 -6.46 9.90 -9.35
N GLY A 138 -7.78 9.95 -9.18
CA GLY A 138 -8.45 11.00 -8.41
C GLY A 138 -8.00 11.03 -6.94
N ARG A 139 -8.05 12.23 -6.34
CA ARG A 139 -7.77 12.44 -4.91
C ARG A 139 -8.98 12.13 -4.00
N ASP A 140 -10.07 11.65 -4.57
CA ASP A 140 -11.25 11.22 -3.83
C ASP A 140 -11.06 9.84 -3.18
N ASN A 141 -11.95 9.52 -2.25
CA ASN A 141 -11.93 8.29 -1.47
C ASN A 141 -12.12 7.01 -2.30
N ALA A 142 -12.79 7.08 -3.45
CA ALA A 142 -13.06 5.92 -4.30
C ALA A 142 -11.89 5.65 -5.26
N SER A 143 -11.24 6.70 -5.75
CA SER A 143 -10.11 6.56 -6.68
C SER A 143 -8.81 6.13 -5.99
N GLY A 144 -8.64 6.43 -4.70
CA GLY A 144 -7.50 5.96 -3.90
C GLY A 144 -6.20 6.75 -4.04
N GLY A 145 -6.20 7.87 -4.76
CA GLY A 145 -4.98 8.66 -5.03
C GLY A 145 -4.28 9.14 -3.76
N LEU A 146 -5.02 9.53 -2.72
CA LEU A 146 -4.44 9.95 -1.44
C LEU A 146 -3.79 8.81 -0.65
N GLY A 147 -4.27 7.57 -0.82
CA GLY A 147 -3.65 6.38 -0.25
C GLY A 147 -2.30 6.09 -0.90
N ILE A 148 -2.20 6.28 -2.22
CA ILE A 148 -0.94 6.18 -2.95
C ILE A 148 0.05 7.23 -2.45
N SER A 149 -0.38 8.49 -2.27
CA SER A 149 0.49 9.57 -1.76
C SER A 149 0.97 9.29 -0.34
N GLN A 150 0.13 8.72 0.52
CA GLN A 150 0.52 8.35 1.88
C GLN A 150 1.56 7.23 1.89
N GLN A 151 1.38 6.20 1.07
CA GLN A 151 2.39 5.14 0.95
C GLN A 151 3.70 5.66 0.32
N TRP A 152 3.62 6.66 -0.57
CA TRP A 152 4.81 7.34 -1.10
C TRP A 152 5.59 8.05 0.00
N GLU A 153 4.92 8.75 0.91
CA GLU A 153 5.58 9.46 2.02
C GLU A 153 6.32 8.49 2.95
N VAL A 154 5.80 7.27 3.13
CA VAL A 154 6.47 6.19 3.87
C VAL A 154 7.72 5.68 3.15
N LEU A 155 7.63 5.51 1.82
CA LEU A 155 8.68 4.89 1.00
C LEU A 155 9.78 5.87 0.57
N CYS A 156 9.41 7.12 0.34
CA CYS A 156 10.24 8.16 -0.27
C CYS A 156 10.14 9.48 0.53
N PRO A 157 10.60 9.49 1.80
CA PRO A 157 10.50 10.65 2.66
C PRO A 157 11.44 11.78 2.21
N GLY A 158 11.04 13.01 2.52
CA GLY A 158 11.80 14.22 2.22
C GLY A 158 11.39 14.86 0.88
N PRO A 159 12.16 15.87 0.42
CA PRO A 159 11.83 16.59 -0.81
C PRO A 159 11.83 15.64 -2.01
N LEU A 160 10.95 15.89 -2.98
CA LEU A 160 10.83 15.09 -4.20
C LEU A 160 12.14 15.20 -5.02
N LYS A 161 12.93 14.13 -5.04
CA LYS A 161 14.23 14.04 -5.73
C LYS A 161 14.07 13.26 -7.04
N PHE A 162 13.15 13.68 -7.91
CA PHE A 162 13.07 13.08 -9.24
C PHE A 162 14.17 13.66 -10.11
N GLY A 163 15.00 12.78 -10.66
CA GLY A 163 15.84 13.17 -11.79
C GLY A 163 14.92 13.69 -12.89
N ARG A 164 15.25 14.85 -13.47
CA ARG A 164 14.55 15.42 -14.63
C ARG A 164 14.43 14.30 -15.67
N ALA A 165 13.22 13.84 -15.96
CA ALA A 165 12.99 12.70 -16.83
C ALA A 165 13.60 12.95 -18.22
N SER A 166 14.78 12.39 -18.49
CA SER A 166 15.30 12.27 -19.85
C SER A 166 14.63 11.06 -20.49
N SER A 167 13.89 11.33 -21.56
CA SER A 167 13.44 10.34 -22.54
C SER A 167 14.67 9.62 -23.12
N GLY A 168 15.01 8.46 -22.57
CA GLY A 168 16.07 7.59 -23.05
C GLY A 168 15.62 6.12 -22.98
N PRO A 169 16.08 5.24 -23.89
CA PRO A 169 15.68 3.83 -23.92
C PRO A 169 16.11 3.13 -22.62
N PRO A 170 15.37 2.09 -22.16
CA PRO A 170 15.64 1.45 -20.87
C PRO A 170 17.02 0.80 -20.85
N ALA A 171 17.81 1.12 -19.81
CA ALA A 171 19.04 0.39 -19.51
C ALA A 171 18.69 -0.97 -18.88
N SER A 172 19.23 -2.04 -19.46
CA SER A 172 19.00 -3.45 -19.12
C SER A 172 19.33 -3.77 -17.65
N LYS A 173 18.33 -4.27 -16.90
CA LYS A 173 18.48 -4.86 -15.57
C LYS A 173 19.03 -6.29 -15.68
N ALA A 174 20.01 -6.64 -14.85
CA ALA A 174 20.43 -8.02 -14.65
C ALA A 174 19.24 -8.88 -14.18
N ALA A 175 19.06 -10.04 -14.83
CA ALA A 175 17.89 -10.89 -14.74
C ALA A 175 17.80 -11.63 -13.38
N GLN A 176 16.76 -11.34 -12.60
CA GLN A 176 16.17 -12.36 -11.74
C GLN A 176 15.41 -13.35 -12.66
N PRO A 177 15.31 -14.65 -12.33
CA PRO A 177 14.68 -15.63 -13.21
C PRO A 177 13.19 -15.31 -13.36
N VAL A 178 12.86 -14.60 -14.43
CA VAL A 178 11.49 -14.36 -14.88
C VAL A 178 11.01 -15.67 -15.47
N VAL A 179 10.02 -16.31 -14.84
CA VAL A 179 9.32 -17.41 -15.50
C VAL A 179 8.65 -16.81 -16.74
N ALA A 180 9.05 -17.28 -17.92
CA ALA A 180 8.63 -16.69 -19.19
C ALA A 180 7.11 -16.73 -19.31
N ALA A 181 6.51 -15.61 -19.68
CA ALA A 181 5.10 -15.54 -20.00
C ALA A 181 4.82 -16.34 -21.28
N ARG A 182 3.78 -17.17 -21.23
CA ARG A 182 3.38 -18.10 -22.30
C ARG A 182 2.37 -17.49 -23.27
N PHE A 183 1.76 -16.37 -22.88
CA PHE A 183 0.81 -15.57 -23.66
C PHE A 183 1.16 -14.09 -23.51
N ALA A 184 0.88 -13.26 -24.51
CA ALA A 184 1.17 -11.83 -24.51
C ALA A 184 -0.05 -10.98 -24.10
N VAL A 185 0.18 -9.78 -23.58
CA VAL A 185 -0.91 -8.81 -23.37
C VAL A 185 -1.53 -8.45 -24.72
N GLY A 186 -2.85 -8.47 -24.78
CA GLY A 186 -3.62 -8.30 -26.01
C GLY A 186 -3.86 -9.60 -26.77
N GLU A 187 -3.25 -10.73 -26.41
CA GLU A 187 -3.45 -12.01 -27.09
C GLU A 187 -4.84 -12.59 -26.81
N ALA A 188 -5.49 -13.13 -27.85
CA ALA A 188 -6.77 -13.82 -27.76
C ALA A 188 -6.57 -15.24 -27.22
N VAL A 189 -7.28 -15.55 -26.13
CA VAL A 189 -7.13 -16.81 -25.40
C VAL A 189 -8.49 -17.34 -24.99
N GLU A 190 -8.55 -18.64 -24.69
CA GLU A 190 -9.67 -19.23 -23.97
C GLU A 190 -9.26 -19.42 -22.51
N ALA A 191 -10.07 -18.86 -21.63
CA ALA A 191 -9.86 -18.89 -20.19
C ALA A 191 -10.93 -19.77 -19.53
N ARG A 192 -10.49 -20.65 -18.62
CA ARG A 192 -11.39 -21.56 -17.92
C ARG A 192 -12.20 -20.80 -16.89
N TYR A 193 -13.51 -20.76 -17.07
CA TYR A 193 -14.46 -20.06 -16.23
C TYR A 193 -15.57 -21.02 -15.77
N GLY A 194 -15.52 -21.44 -14.51
CA GLY A 194 -16.37 -22.53 -14.01
C GLY A 194 -16.00 -23.87 -14.66
N ARG A 195 -16.98 -24.53 -15.29
CA ARG A 195 -16.75 -25.77 -16.05
C ARG A 195 -16.40 -25.53 -17.52
N ASP A 196 -16.62 -24.31 -18.01
CA ASP A 196 -16.56 -23.98 -19.43
C ASP A 196 -15.28 -23.22 -19.79
N TRP A 197 -14.93 -23.24 -21.08
CA TRP A 197 -13.87 -22.41 -21.65
C TRP A 197 -14.51 -21.21 -22.34
N VAL A 198 -14.16 -20.01 -21.89
CA VAL A 198 -14.73 -18.77 -22.39
C VAL A 198 -13.64 -17.98 -23.10
N ARG A 199 -13.94 -17.51 -24.32
CA ARG A 199 -13.02 -16.64 -25.06
C ARG A 199 -12.82 -15.32 -24.33
N GLY A 200 -11.60 -14.80 -24.44
CA GLY A 200 -11.21 -13.55 -23.83
C GLY A 200 -9.88 -13.05 -24.37
N ARG A 201 -9.40 -11.96 -23.80
CA ARG A 201 -8.14 -11.33 -24.16
C ARG A 201 -7.29 -11.11 -22.93
N VAL A 202 -6.01 -11.42 -23.01
CA VAL A 202 -5.05 -11.14 -21.93
C VAL A 202 -4.98 -9.62 -21.75
N ALA A 203 -5.48 -9.13 -20.63
CA ALA A 203 -5.47 -7.72 -20.26
C ALA A 203 -4.17 -7.33 -19.53
N SER A 204 -3.61 -8.23 -18.71
CA SER A 204 -2.34 -8.03 -18.05
C SER A 204 -1.65 -9.36 -17.70
N ILE A 205 -0.32 -9.33 -17.55
CA ILE A 205 0.50 -10.47 -17.12
C ILE A 205 1.18 -10.06 -15.82
N ARG A 206 1.05 -10.88 -14.78
CA ARG A 206 1.63 -10.64 -13.46
C ARG A 206 2.53 -11.81 -13.08
N GLN A 207 3.65 -11.51 -12.45
CA GLN A 207 4.46 -12.51 -11.76
C GLN A 207 3.91 -12.63 -10.34
N SER A 208 3.51 -13.83 -9.95
CA SER A 208 3.05 -14.18 -8.61
C SER A 208 3.99 -15.22 -8.00
N ARG A 209 3.90 -15.45 -6.69
CA ARG A 209 4.49 -16.65 -6.05
C ARG A 209 3.38 -17.44 -5.41
N ASN A 210 3.27 -18.71 -5.77
CA ASN A 210 2.40 -19.68 -5.11
C ASN A 210 3.25 -20.59 -4.18
N ALA A 211 2.61 -21.54 -3.51
CA ALA A 211 3.28 -22.48 -2.61
C ALA A 211 4.34 -23.37 -3.31
N GLN A 212 4.31 -23.45 -4.64
CA GLN A 212 5.21 -24.23 -5.48
C GLN A 212 6.31 -23.38 -6.15
N GLY A 213 6.32 -22.07 -5.94
CA GLY A 213 7.34 -21.15 -6.47
C GLY A 213 6.77 -19.99 -7.29
N PRO A 214 7.63 -19.28 -8.07
CA PRO A 214 7.19 -18.21 -8.95
C PRO A 214 6.27 -18.76 -10.05
N GLU A 215 5.13 -18.11 -10.25
CA GLU A 215 4.10 -18.46 -11.24
C GLU A 215 3.64 -17.22 -12.00
N VAL A 216 3.42 -17.35 -13.31
CA VAL A 216 2.81 -16.30 -14.13
C VAL A 216 1.30 -16.42 -14.09
N VAL A 217 0.65 -15.31 -13.73
CA VAL A 217 -0.81 -15.19 -13.66
C VAL A 217 -1.26 -14.12 -14.66
N TYR A 218 -2.31 -14.42 -15.40
CA TYR A 218 -2.83 -13.56 -16.46
C TYR A 218 -4.20 -13.06 -16.05
N GLU A 219 -4.38 -11.76 -16.18
CA GLU A 219 -5.70 -11.15 -16.10
C GLU A 219 -6.33 -11.26 -17.48
N VAL A 220 -7.41 -12.02 -17.61
CA VAL A 220 -8.13 -12.19 -18.88
C VAL A 220 -9.45 -11.46 -18.79
N LEU A 221 -9.70 -10.57 -19.75
CA LEU A 221 -11.01 -9.98 -20.00
C LEU A 221 -11.80 -10.95 -20.88
N LEU A 222 -12.83 -11.56 -20.31
CA LEU A 222 -13.69 -12.52 -20.99
C LEU A 222 -14.73 -11.78 -21.83
N GLU A 223 -15.15 -12.38 -22.95
CA GLU A 223 -16.16 -11.81 -23.85
C GLU A 223 -17.55 -11.68 -23.18
N ASN A 224 -17.80 -12.44 -22.12
CA ASN A 224 -18.99 -12.30 -21.28
C ASN A 224 -18.96 -11.06 -20.35
N GLY A 225 -18.01 -10.14 -20.55
CA GLY A 225 -17.85 -8.91 -19.79
C GLY A 225 -17.20 -9.09 -18.42
N ARG A 226 -16.86 -10.33 -18.02
CA ARG A 226 -16.23 -10.63 -16.73
C ARG A 226 -14.71 -10.64 -16.86
N ARG A 227 -14.03 -10.46 -15.74
CA ARG A 227 -12.58 -10.45 -15.66
C ARG A 227 -12.12 -11.52 -14.68
N GLY A 228 -11.13 -12.31 -15.08
CA GLY A 228 -10.59 -13.41 -14.28
C GLY A 228 -9.08 -13.36 -14.20
N MET A 229 -8.52 -13.50 -13.01
CA MET A 229 -7.09 -13.65 -12.80
C MET A 229 -6.76 -15.14 -12.74
N LEU A 230 -6.07 -15.63 -13.76
CA LEU A 230 -5.95 -17.06 -14.05
C LEU A 230 -4.48 -17.46 -14.27
N PRO A 231 -4.02 -18.56 -13.67
CA PRO A 231 -2.67 -19.08 -13.95
C PRO A 231 -2.58 -19.63 -15.38
N ALA A 232 -1.37 -19.76 -15.91
CA ALA A 232 -1.12 -20.29 -17.26
C ALA A 232 -1.89 -21.59 -17.56
N ARG A 233 -2.05 -22.48 -16.57
CA ARG A 233 -2.76 -23.77 -16.71
C ARG A 233 -4.27 -23.65 -16.96
N MET A 234 -4.87 -22.49 -16.69
CA MET A 234 -6.30 -22.22 -16.89
C MET A 234 -6.55 -21.40 -18.14
N ILE A 235 -5.54 -21.26 -19.01
CA ILE A 235 -5.58 -20.46 -20.22
C ILE A 235 -4.99 -21.28 -21.35
N ARG A 236 -5.63 -21.25 -22.52
CA ARG A 236 -5.10 -21.87 -23.73
C ARG A 236 -5.24 -20.92 -24.90
N LYS A 237 -4.43 -21.13 -25.93
CA LYS A 237 -4.54 -20.38 -27.17
C LYS A 237 -5.94 -20.59 -27.77
N ALA A 238 -6.61 -19.51 -28.15
CA ALA A 238 -7.91 -19.64 -28.81
C ALA A 238 -7.71 -20.38 -30.14
N GLY A 239 -8.43 -21.49 -30.34
CA GLY A 239 -8.47 -22.18 -31.62
C GLY A 239 -9.15 -21.28 -32.65
N GLY A 240 -8.50 -21.14 -33.82
CA GLY A 240 -9.12 -20.54 -35.01
C GLY A 240 -10.29 -21.38 -35.48
#